data_AF-A0A1B7NXY0-F1
#
_entry.id   AF-A0A1B7NXY0-F1
#
_cell.length_a   1.000
_cell.length_b   1.000
_cell.length_c   1.000
_cell.angle_alpha   90.00
_cell.angle_beta   90.00
_cell.angle_gamma   90.00
#
_symmetry.space_group_name_H-M   'P 1'
#
loop_
_entity.id
_entity.type
_entity.pdbx_description
1 polymer ?
#
loop_
_entity_poly.entity_id
_entity_poly.type
_entity_poly.pdbx_seq_one_letter_code
_entity_poly.pdbx_strand_id
1 'polypeptide(L)'
;MAYAQPPIRRVHLVKEKSWTRQGYKIITPDDVSCLYTVQTSSSHPELTLIRHLQPIPYTQATSSMSRLSGQFSLSSLLGQSRHHQQYQGAQINNDCVVGTATFHTFSSKIDINLSTNHAITMKRPDLFTSTYRFESPTPLGTLEWKRDGLVSSNLKLVDVSGRTVARYEKHLSLLSKQSDAITLLVPELDGFLDFVILTCTAMIEYKRVEEDIVAEAVGGI
;
A
#
# COMPACT_ATOMS: atom_id res chain seq x y z
N MET A 1 -24.72 -13.02 -22.43
CA MET A 1 -24.83 -12.29 -21.15
C MET A 1 -23.53 -12.52 -20.39
N ALA A 2 -22.64 -11.54 -20.34
CA ALA A 2 -21.39 -11.66 -19.59
C ALA A 2 -21.70 -11.44 -18.11
N TYR A 3 -21.39 -12.43 -17.27
CA TYR A 3 -21.47 -12.27 -15.82
C TYR A 3 -20.41 -11.25 -15.41
N ALA A 4 -20.83 -10.03 -15.09
CA ALA A 4 -19.95 -9.07 -14.44
C ALA A 4 -19.50 -9.68 -13.12
N GLN A 5 -18.18 -9.83 -12.92
CA GLN A 5 -17.67 -10.31 -11.64
C GLN A 5 -18.09 -9.34 -10.53
N PRO A 6 -18.44 -9.85 -9.34
CA PRO A 6 -18.80 -9.00 -8.23
C PRO A 6 -17.61 -8.08 -7.86
N PRO A 7 -17.88 -6.82 -7.48
CA PRO A 7 -16.91 -5.88 -6.91
C PRO A 7 -15.96 -6.52 -5.90
N ILE A 8 -14.66 -6.22 -5.99
CA ILE A 8 -13.68 -6.71 -5.02
C ILE A 8 -13.88 -5.92 -3.71
N ARG A 9 -14.50 -6.57 -2.73
CA ARG A 9 -14.81 -5.95 -1.42
C ARG A 9 -13.80 -6.28 -0.33
N ARG A 10 -12.90 -7.22 -0.59
CA ARG A 10 -11.87 -7.63 0.35
C ARG A 10 -10.59 -7.88 -0.42
N VAL A 11 -9.47 -7.47 0.15
CA VAL A 11 -8.13 -7.74 -0.35
C VAL A 11 -7.22 -8.12 0.80
N HIS A 12 -6.18 -8.87 0.50
CA HIS A 12 -5.17 -9.28 1.46
C HIS A 12 -3.92 -8.42 1.30
N LEU A 13 -3.37 -7.97 2.42
CA LEU A 13 -2.15 -7.19 2.50
C LEU A 13 -1.03 -8.10 3.00
N VAL A 14 -0.08 -8.37 2.11
CA VAL A 14 1.11 -9.17 2.39
C VAL A 14 2.30 -8.26 2.56
N LYS A 15 2.99 -8.38 3.68
CA LYS A 15 4.21 -7.65 3.98
C LYS A 15 5.39 -8.34 3.28
N GLU A 16 6.07 -7.60 2.43
CA GLU A 16 7.34 -8.02 1.85
C GLU A 16 8.47 -7.32 2.58
N LYS A 17 9.28 -8.10 3.30
CA LYS A 17 10.52 -7.61 3.91
C LYS A 17 11.70 -8.14 3.11
N SER A 18 12.49 -7.23 2.57
CA SER A 18 13.84 -7.51 2.10
C SER A 18 14.84 -6.78 3.02
N TRP A 19 16.12 -7.17 2.96
CA TRP A 19 17.16 -6.55 3.79
C TRP A 19 17.16 -5.02 3.66
N THR A 20 16.95 -4.50 2.44
CA THR A 20 17.08 -3.07 2.14
C THR A 20 15.77 -2.33 1.96
N ARG A 21 14.64 -3.03 1.83
CA ARG A 21 13.32 -2.43 1.54
C ARG A 21 12.20 -3.21 2.18
N GLN A 22 11.27 -2.48 2.77
CA GLN A 22 9.97 -2.99 3.14
C GLN A 22 8.95 -2.56 2.09
N GLY A 23 7.97 -3.40 1.80
CA GLY A 23 6.93 -3.12 0.84
C GLY A 23 5.69 -3.96 1.12
N TYR A 24 4.64 -3.71 0.36
CA TYR A 24 3.41 -4.47 0.48
C TYR A 24 2.92 -4.93 -0.88
N LYS A 25 2.34 -6.12 -0.91
CA LYS A 25 1.50 -6.56 -2.01
C LYS A 25 0.07 -6.67 -1.55
N ILE A 26 -0.83 -6.12 -2.33
CA ILE A 26 -2.26 -6.22 -2.11
C ILE A 26 -2.79 -7.21 -3.13
N ILE A 27 -3.25 -8.35 -2.62
CA ILE A 27 -3.66 -9.49 -3.45
C ILE A 27 -5.16 -9.75 -3.29
N THR A 28 -5.73 -10.41 -4.28
CA THR A 28 -7.10 -10.90 -4.26
C THR A 28 -7.31 -11.91 -3.11
N PRO A 29 -8.55 -12.09 -2.62
CA PRO A 29 -8.83 -13.03 -1.52
C PRO A 29 -8.51 -14.50 -1.79
N ASP A 30 -8.38 -14.88 -3.06
CA ASP A 30 -7.95 -16.22 -3.49
C ASP A 30 -6.42 -16.41 -3.43
N ASP A 31 -5.69 -15.36 -3.03
CA ASP A 31 -4.23 -15.28 -2.96
C ASP A 31 -3.52 -15.52 -4.32
N VAL A 32 -4.25 -15.44 -5.44
CA VAL A 32 -3.70 -15.75 -6.77
C VAL A 32 -3.15 -14.51 -7.47
N SER A 33 -3.79 -13.35 -7.27
CA SER A 33 -3.57 -12.20 -8.13
C SER A 33 -3.13 -10.97 -7.35
N CYS A 34 -2.00 -10.38 -7.73
CA CYS A 34 -1.52 -9.12 -7.19
C CYS A 34 -2.20 -7.95 -7.90
N LEU A 35 -2.99 -7.19 -7.14
CA LEU A 35 -3.73 -6.01 -7.63
C LEU A 35 -2.93 -4.73 -7.44
N TYR A 36 -2.17 -4.63 -6.35
CA TYR A 36 -1.36 -3.45 -6.06
C TYR A 36 -0.01 -3.82 -5.45
N THR A 37 0.97 -2.96 -5.72
CA THR A 37 2.26 -2.94 -5.02
C THR A 37 2.41 -1.60 -4.32
N VAL A 38 2.79 -1.64 -3.05
CA VAL A 38 3.18 -0.47 -2.26
C VAL A 38 4.68 -0.52 -2.07
N GLN A 39 5.36 0.50 -2.59
CA GLN A 39 6.78 0.70 -2.40
C GLN A 39 6.99 1.73 -1.30
N THR A 40 7.89 1.44 -0.36
CA THR A 40 8.32 2.41 0.64
C THR A 40 9.74 2.89 0.38
N SER A 41 10.03 4.12 0.77
CA SER A 41 11.34 4.76 0.62
C SER A 41 11.68 5.55 1.88
N SER A 42 12.97 5.73 2.14
CA SER A 42 13.47 6.68 3.14
C SER A 42 13.54 8.12 2.61
N SER A 43 13.32 8.31 1.30
CA SER A 43 13.23 9.62 0.64
C SER A 43 11.79 9.95 0.29
N HIS A 44 11.51 11.22 0.02
CA HIS A 44 10.20 11.62 -0.51
C HIS A 44 9.98 11.12 -1.96
N PRO A 45 8.78 10.63 -2.29
CA PRO A 45 7.71 10.24 -1.36
C PRO A 45 8.05 8.91 -0.64
N GLU A 46 7.70 8.85 0.63
CA GLU A 46 7.98 7.72 1.52
C GLU A 46 7.14 6.50 1.17
N LEU A 47 6.00 6.70 0.50
CA LEU A 47 5.13 5.65 0.02
C LEU A 47 4.64 5.96 -1.39
N THR A 48 4.70 4.95 -2.27
CA THR A 48 4.09 4.99 -3.61
C THR A 48 3.20 3.77 -3.82
N LEU A 49 1.94 3.99 -4.20
CA LEU A 49 0.99 2.94 -4.54
C LEU A 49 0.90 2.78 -6.06
N ILE A 50 1.09 1.55 -6.51
CA ILE A 50 1.03 1.16 -7.92
C ILE A 50 -0.09 0.13 -8.07
N ARG A 51 -1.03 0.38 -8.99
CA ARG A 51 -2.07 -0.56 -9.40
C ARG A 51 -1.62 -1.32 -10.63
N HIS A 52 -1.80 -2.63 -10.63
CA HIS A 52 -1.59 -3.49 -11.79
C HIS A 52 -2.91 -3.64 -12.56
N LEU A 53 -3.02 -3.05 -13.76
CA LEU A 53 -4.25 -3.12 -14.56
C LEU A 53 -4.51 -4.52 -15.14
N GLN A 54 -3.45 -5.33 -15.24
CA GLN A 54 -3.55 -6.78 -15.40
C GLN A 54 -3.02 -7.41 -14.13
N PRO A 55 -3.85 -8.12 -13.35
CA PRO A 55 -3.39 -8.74 -12.12
C PRO A 55 -2.25 -9.72 -12.39
N ILE A 56 -1.14 -9.56 -11.67
CA ILE A 56 0.06 -10.36 -11.86
C ILE A 56 -0.06 -11.61 -10.98
N PRO A 57 0.32 -12.82 -11.44
CA PRO A 57 0.33 -14.01 -10.59
C PRO A 57 1.17 -13.77 -9.32
N TYR A 58 0.55 -13.97 -8.17
CA TYR A 58 1.22 -13.93 -6.88
C TYR A 58 1.76 -15.33 -6.55
N THR A 59 3.06 -15.56 -6.78
CA THR A 59 3.72 -16.78 -6.30
C THR A 59 4.29 -16.54 -4.90
N GLN A 60 3.69 -17.15 -3.89
CA GLN A 60 4.26 -17.20 -2.54
C GLN A 60 5.56 -18.02 -2.60
N ALA A 61 6.72 -17.36 -2.61
CA ALA A 61 8.01 -18.04 -2.56
C ALA A 61 8.19 -18.69 -1.19
N THR A 62 7.73 -19.93 -1.02
CA THR A 62 8.17 -20.79 0.08
C THR A 62 9.55 -21.33 -0.25
N SER A 63 10.55 -20.81 0.47
CA SER A 63 11.85 -21.43 0.76
C SER A 63 12.63 -22.08 -0.40
N SER A 64 13.71 -21.41 -0.80
CA SER A 64 15.03 -22.00 -1.08
C SER A 64 15.08 -23.48 -1.49
N MET A 65 15.30 -23.74 -2.79
CA MET A 65 16.37 -24.62 -3.27
C MET A 65 16.69 -24.28 -4.73
N SER A 66 18.00 -24.18 -5.00
CA SER A 66 18.63 -23.89 -6.28
C SER A 66 17.99 -24.66 -7.44
N ARG A 67 17.66 -23.95 -8.52
CA ARG A 67 17.64 -24.54 -9.86
C ARG A 67 18.54 -23.73 -10.77
N LEU A 68 19.77 -24.23 -10.89
CA LEU A 68 20.64 -23.97 -12.02
C LEU A 68 19.94 -24.50 -13.28
N SER A 69 19.48 -23.59 -14.12
CA SER A 69 19.22 -23.77 -15.54
C SER A 69 19.32 -22.37 -16.14
N GLY A 70 20.47 -21.90 -16.64
CA GLY A 70 21.27 -22.56 -17.63
C GLY A 70 20.54 -22.50 -18.97
N GLN A 71 20.51 -21.32 -19.61
CA GLN A 71 20.40 -21.18 -21.07
C GLN A 71 20.70 -19.74 -21.54
N PHE A 72 21.77 -19.70 -22.31
CA PHE A 72 22.49 -18.66 -23.05
C PHE A 72 21.66 -17.51 -23.67
N SER A 73 22.18 -16.29 -23.61
CA SER A 73 21.94 -15.26 -24.64
C SER A 73 23.21 -14.44 -24.90
N LEU A 74 23.61 -14.47 -26.17
CA LEU A 74 24.89 -13.98 -26.72
C LEU A 74 24.85 -12.49 -27.07
N SER A 75 24.57 -11.61 -26.10
CA SER A 75 24.58 -10.15 -26.33
C SER A 75 25.96 -9.51 -26.13
N SER A 76 27.00 -10.31 -25.89
CA SER A 76 28.37 -9.86 -25.59
C SER A 76 29.27 -9.91 -26.82
N LEU A 77 28.90 -9.34 -27.98
CA LEU A 77 29.80 -9.40 -29.14
C LEU A 77 29.82 -8.21 -30.13
N LEU A 78 29.29 -7.03 -29.81
CA LEU A 78 29.62 -5.81 -30.56
C LEU A 78 29.71 -4.59 -29.63
N GLY A 79 30.86 -3.94 -29.66
CA GLY A 79 31.18 -2.78 -28.84
C GLY A 79 30.76 -1.43 -29.43
N GLN A 80 31.09 -0.39 -28.65
CA GLN A 80 31.07 1.05 -28.90
C GLN A 80 29.82 1.85 -28.52
N SER A 81 29.88 2.37 -27.29
CA SER A 81 29.77 3.79 -26.91
C SER A 81 29.20 4.78 -27.94
N ARG A 82 28.06 5.39 -27.64
CA ARG A 82 27.93 6.77 -27.09
C ARG A 82 26.45 7.20 -27.13
N HIS A 83 26.00 7.70 -25.99
CA HIS A 83 24.88 8.62 -25.77
C HIS A 83 23.83 8.72 -26.87
N HIS A 84 22.75 7.96 -26.74
CA HIS A 84 21.37 8.39 -27.02
C HIS A 84 20.50 7.57 -26.05
N GLN A 85 19.83 8.23 -25.10
CA GLN A 85 18.76 7.62 -24.32
C GLN A 85 17.59 7.37 -25.29
N GLN A 86 17.67 6.24 -25.98
CA GLN A 86 16.64 5.76 -26.88
C GLN A 86 15.78 4.78 -26.09
N TYR A 87 14.51 5.15 -25.93
CA TYR A 87 13.42 4.27 -25.53
C TYR A 87 13.49 2.94 -26.31
N GLN A 88 13.75 1.83 -25.65
CA GLN A 88 13.50 0.49 -26.18
C GLN A 88 13.09 -0.47 -25.06
N GLY A 89 11.93 -1.11 -25.25
CA GLY A 89 11.44 -2.21 -24.43
C GLY A 89 10.00 -2.03 -23.97
N ALA A 90 9.05 -1.96 -24.89
CA ALA A 90 7.62 -2.10 -24.59
C ALA A 90 7.32 -3.52 -24.08
N GLN A 91 7.63 -3.78 -22.82
CA GLN A 91 6.75 -4.62 -22.00
C GLN A 91 5.52 -3.75 -21.75
N ILE A 92 4.33 -4.25 -22.09
CA ILE A 92 3.06 -3.63 -21.69
C ILE A 92 2.90 -3.90 -20.18
N ASN A 93 3.79 -3.34 -19.36
CA ASN A 93 3.61 -3.26 -17.92
C ASN A 93 2.55 -2.19 -17.71
N ASN A 94 1.27 -2.58 -17.73
CA ASN A 94 0.13 -1.71 -17.50
C ASN A 94 0.03 -1.38 -15.99
N ASP A 95 1.12 -0.89 -15.42
CA ASP A 95 1.21 -0.43 -14.05
C ASP A 95 0.87 1.05 -14.01
N CYS A 96 -0.08 1.41 -13.14
CA CYS A 96 -0.51 2.78 -12.98
C CYS A 96 -0.18 3.26 -11.58
N VAL A 97 0.58 4.35 -11.47
CA VAL A 97 0.76 5.02 -10.18
C VAL A 97 -0.59 5.61 -9.77
N VAL A 98 -1.11 5.14 -8.65
CA VAL A 98 -2.38 5.61 -8.07
C VAL A 98 -2.15 6.88 -7.27
N GLY A 99 -1.06 6.92 -6.51
CA GLY A 99 -0.73 8.06 -5.68
C GLY A 99 0.46 7.80 -4.77
N THR A 100 0.84 8.82 -4.03
CA THR A 100 1.98 8.82 -3.12
C THR A 100 1.58 9.38 -1.75
N ALA A 101 2.36 9.02 -0.72
CA ALA A 101 2.26 9.63 0.60
C ALA A 101 3.61 10.20 1.04
N THR A 102 3.56 11.35 1.70
CA THR A 102 4.72 12.02 2.30
C THR A 102 4.48 12.30 3.78
N PHE A 103 5.48 11.98 4.61
CA PHE A 103 5.38 12.04 6.06
C PHE A 103 6.17 13.23 6.59
N HIS A 104 5.58 13.95 7.54
CA HIS A 104 6.25 15.10 8.15
C HIS A 104 6.88 14.69 9.48
N THR A 105 8.18 14.91 9.66
CA THR A 105 8.91 14.46 10.86
C THR A 105 8.47 15.17 12.15
N PHE A 106 8.09 16.45 12.06
CA PHE A 106 7.76 17.29 13.22
C PHE A 106 6.25 17.48 13.43
N SER A 107 5.40 16.73 12.73
CA SER A 107 3.95 16.83 12.89
C SER A 107 3.29 15.51 12.55
N SER A 108 2.02 15.32 12.96
CA SER A 108 1.22 14.16 12.56
C SER A 108 0.71 14.21 11.11
N LYS A 109 1.22 15.14 10.30
CA LYS A 109 0.73 15.39 8.94
C LYS A 109 1.25 14.32 7.98
N ILE A 110 0.34 13.79 7.17
CA ILE A 110 0.61 12.93 6.03
C ILE A 110 -0.03 13.58 4.81
N ASP A 111 0.78 13.94 3.82
CA ASP A 111 0.28 14.46 2.55
C ASP A 111 0.12 13.32 1.56
N ILE A 112 -1.09 13.17 1.02
CA ILE A 112 -1.48 12.17 0.04
C ILE A 112 -1.70 12.88 -1.29
N ASN A 113 -0.95 12.48 -2.31
CA ASN A 113 -1.11 13.00 -3.67
C ASN A 113 -1.64 11.89 -4.58
N LEU A 114 -2.84 12.07 -5.12
CA LEU A 114 -3.42 11.15 -6.10
C LEU A 114 -2.95 11.50 -7.50
N SER A 115 -2.80 10.51 -8.37
CA SER A 115 -2.45 10.73 -9.79
C SER A 115 -3.53 11.49 -10.56
N THR A 116 -4.73 11.58 -10.01
CA THR A 116 -5.85 12.41 -10.52
C THR A 116 -5.72 13.90 -10.17
N ASN A 117 -4.53 14.38 -9.78
CA ASN A 117 -4.26 15.76 -9.35
C ASN A 117 -5.04 16.22 -8.10
N HIS A 118 -5.55 15.29 -7.31
CA HIS A 118 -6.16 15.59 -6.02
C HIS A 118 -5.13 15.40 -4.91
N ALA A 119 -4.98 16.42 -4.07
CA ALA A 119 -4.11 16.38 -2.90
C ALA A 119 -4.97 16.41 -1.63
N ILE A 120 -4.64 15.55 -0.68
CA ILE A 120 -5.37 15.39 0.57
C ILE A 120 -4.36 15.37 1.70
N THR A 121 -4.67 16.04 2.80
CA THR A 121 -3.86 15.98 4.00
C THR A 121 -4.59 15.16 5.05
N MET A 122 -3.94 14.09 5.52
CA MET A 122 -4.34 13.37 6.73
C MET A 122 -3.57 13.90 7.93
N LYS A 123 -4.25 14.11 9.05
CA LYS A 123 -3.60 14.54 10.29
C LYS A 123 -4.37 14.08 11.53
N ARG A 124 -3.71 14.06 12.68
CA ARG A 124 -4.42 13.91 13.96
C ARG A 124 -5.23 15.18 14.25
N PRO A 125 -6.52 15.07 14.61
CA PRO A 125 -7.28 16.22 15.04
C PRO A 125 -6.75 16.76 16.37
N ASP A 126 -6.35 15.87 17.28
CA ASP A 126 -5.82 16.21 18.60
C ASP A 126 -4.60 15.35 18.94
N LEU A 127 -3.63 15.92 19.69
CA LEU A 127 -2.35 15.27 20.03
C LEU A 127 -2.51 13.96 20.82
N PHE A 128 -3.61 13.80 21.55
CA PHE A 128 -3.88 12.61 22.39
C PHE A 128 -4.66 11.52 21.64
N THR A 129 -5.03 11.76 20.39
CA THR A 129 -5.81 10.81 19.59
C THR A 129 -4.91 9.99 18.67
N SER A 130 -5.23 8.70 18.51
CA SER A 130 -4.60 7.85 17.48
C SER A 130 -5.35 7.90 16.14
N THR A 131 -6.29 8.85 16.01
CA THR A 131 -7.19 9.00 14.87
C THR A 131 -6.56 9.91 13.83
N TYR A 132 -6.80 9.63 12.55
CA TYR A 132 -6.33 10.45 11.44
C TYR A 132 -7.51 10.83 10.59
N ARG A 133 -7.75 12.13 10.47
CA ARG A 133 -8.86 12.71 9.74
C ARG A 133 -8.39 13.37 8.46
N PHE A 134 -9.22 13.31 7.43
CA PHE A 134 -8.99 13.97 6.15
C PHE A 134 -10.31 14.19 5.40
N GLU A 135 -10.29 15.08 4.41
CA GLU A 135 -11.40 15.29 3.49
C GLU A 135 -11.28 14.34 2.30
N SER A 136 -12.29 13.48 2.08
CA SER A 136 -12.31 12.58 0.93
C SER A 136 -12.79 13.34 -0.31
N PRO A 137 -12.23 13.05 -1.50
CA PRO A 137 -12.74 13.55 -2.78
C PRO A 137 -14.04 12.84 -3.18
N THR A 138 -14.47 11.83 -2.43
CA THR A 138 -15.72 11.10 -2.66
C THR A 138 -16.91 11.77 -1.99
N PRO A 139 -18.16 11.44 -2.38
CA PRO A 139 -19.37 11.95 -1.72
C PRO A 139 -19.49 11.61 -0.23
N LEU A 140 -18.60 10.78 0.32
CA LEU A 140 -18.56 10.45 1.75
C LEU A 140 -18.03 11.60 2.62
N GLY A 141 -17.42 12.63 2.02
CA GLY A 141 -16.93 13.82 2.73
C GLY A 141 -15.78 13.51 3.68
N THR A 142 -15.83 14.08 4.89
CA THR A 142 -14.81 13.87 5.92
C THR A 142 -14.76 12.41 6.37
N LEU A 143 -13.58 11.81 6.32
CA LEU A 143 -13.32 10.45 6.78
C LEU A 143 -12.26 10.43 7.88
N GLU A 144 -12.35 9.41 8.74
CA GLU A 144 -11.42 9.23 9.86
C GLU A 144 -10.99 7.77 10.00
N TRP A 145 -9.68 7.53 9.92
CA TRP A 145 -9.09 6.26 10.34
C TRP A 145 -8.91 6.27 11.85
N LYS A 146 -9.47 5.28 12.55
CA LYS A 146 -9.33 5.11 14.01
C LYS A 146 -9.12 3.65 14.39
N ARG A 147 -8.55 3.43 15.57
CA ARG A 147 -8.39 2.08 16.12
C ARG A 147 -9.74 1.41 16.31
N ASP A 148 -9.82 0.13 15.96
CA ASP A 148 -11.03 -0.67 16.11
C ASP A 148 -11.00 -1.51 17.40
N GLY A 149 -11.31 -0.86 18.52
CA GLY A 149 -11.26 -1.45 19.87
C GLY A 149 -10.10 -0.90 20.72
N LEU A 150 -10.06 -1.26 22.00
CA LEU A 150 -9.09 -0.72 22.96
C LEU A 150 -7.68 -1.34 22.83
N VAL A 151 -7.61 -2.64 22.53
CA VAL A 151 -6.36 -3.43 22.56
C VAL A 151 -5.92 -3.90 21.17
N SER A 152 -6.74 -3.70 20.13
CA SER A 152 -6.42 -4.18 18.79
C SER A 152 -5.51 -3.22 18.03
N SER A 153 -4.70 -3.76 17.11
CA SER A 153 -4.03 -2.97 16.07
C SER A 153 -4.90 -2.78 14.81
N ASN A 154 -6.17 -3.19 14.87
CA ASN A 154 -7.09 -3.08 13.74
C ASN A 154 -7.50 -1.63 13.57
N LEU A 155 -7.85 -1.27 12.34
CA LEU A 155 -8.27 0.07 11.99
C LEU A 155 -9.63 0.03 11.33
N LYS A 156 -10.41 1.07 11.54
CA LYS A 156 -11.65 1.31 10.80
C LYS A 156 -11.65 2.72 10.23
N LEU A 157 -12.12 2.82 9.00
CA LEU A 157 -12.41 4.09 8.35
C LEU A 157 -13.88 4.40 8.59
N VAL A 158 -14.15 5.56 9.18
CA VAL A 158 -15.52 6.01 9.43
C VAL A 158 -15.81 7.31 8.70
N ASP A 159 -17.06 7.51 8.32
CA ASP A 159 -17.55 8.80 7.82
C ASP A 159 -18.01 9.72 8.97
N VAL A 160 -18.44 10.92 8.62
CA VAL A 160 -18.95 11.94 9.56
C VAL A 160 -20.14 11.47 10.40
N SER A 161 -20.92 10.50 9.91
CA SER A 161 -22.04 9.91 10.66
C SER A 161 -21.59 8.84 11.66
N GLY A 162 -20.30 8.48 11.66
CA GLY A 162 -19.74 7.42 12.47
C GLY A 162 -19.91 6.03 11.87
N ARG A 163 -20.51 5.90 10.68
CA ARG A 163 -20.65 4.65 9.97
C ARG A 163 -19.29 4.17 9.47
N THR A 164 -19.00 2.88 9.65
CA THR A 164 -17.75 2.29 9.16
C THR A 164 -17.87 1.98 7.67
N VAL A 165 -16.95 2.54 6.87
CA VAL A 165 -16.93 2.40 5.41
C VAL A 165 -15.84 1.46 4.92
N ALA A 166 -14.78 1.27 5.71
CA ALA A 166 -13.76 0.25 5.48
C ALA A 166 -13.13 -0.24 6.79
N ARG A 167 -12.54 -1.42 6.78
CA ARG A 167 -11.79 -2.01 7.91
C ARG A 167 -10.46 -2.54 7.44
N TYR A 168 -9.46 -2.42 8.30
CA TYR A 168 -8.19 -3.12 8.20
C TYR A 168 -8.03 -4.01 9.43
N GLU A 169 -7.75 -5.28 9.18
CA GLU A 169 -7.59 -6.32 10.18
C GLU A 169 -6.16 -6.83 10.14
N LYS A 170 -5.42 -6.60 11.24
CA LYS A 170 -4.07 -7.10 11.42
C LYS A 170 -4.14 -8.54 11.93
N HIS A 171 -3.62 -9.48 11.17
CA HIS A 171 -3.50 -10.86 11.61
C HIS A 171 -2.13 -11.07 12.27
N LEU A 172 -2.12 -11.65 13.48
CA LEU A 172 -0.88 -11.89 14.23
C LEU A 172 -0.07 -13.02 13.58
N SER A 173 1.04 -12.65 12.95
CA SER A 173 1.89 -13.53 12.13
C SER A 173 2.71 -14.57 12.91
N LEU A 174 2.55 -14.73 14.22
CA LEU A 174 3.38 -15.64 15.01
C LEU A 174 3.03 -17.12 14.80
N LEU A 175 1.79 -17.44 14.41
CA LEU A 175 1.35 -18.83 14.25
C LEU A 175 0.47 -19.09 13.02
N SER A 176 -0.14 -18.05 12.42
CA SER A 176 -0.91 -18.20 11.19
C SER A 176 -0.16 -17.58 10.01
N LYS A 177 -0.15 -18.29 8.88
CA LYS A 177 0.31 -17.77 7.58
C LYS A 177 -0.64 -16.72 7.00
N GLN A 178 -1.51 -16.14 7.84
CA GLN A 178 -2.62 -15.31 7.43
C GLN A 178 -2.12 -13.88 7.23
N SER A 179 -2.35 -13.37 6.02
CA SER A 179 -2.10 -11.98 5.66
C SER A 179 -3.08 -11.06 6.38
N ASP A 180 -2.68 -9.80 6.54
CA ASP A 180 -3.59 -8.75 6.97
C ASP A 180 -4.69 -8.58 5.91
N ALA A 181 -5.84 -8.01 6.26
CA ALA A 181 -6.96 -7.84 5.34
C ALA A 181 -7.49 -6.41 5.34
N ILE A 182 -7.90 -5.92 4.16
CA ILE A 182 -8.67 -4.68 4.00
C ILE A 182 -10.03 -5.04 3.41
N THR A 183 -11.10 -4.58 4.06
CA THR A 183 -12.49 -4.85 3.66
C THR A 183 -13.25 -3.54 3.46
N LEU A 184 -13.91 -3.38 2.31
CA LEU A 184 -14.84 -2.30 2.01
C LEU A 184 -16.26 -2.67 2.46
N LEU A 185 -16.91 -1.75 3.17
CA LEU A 185 -18.25 -1.95 3.75
C LEU A 185 -19.33 -1.10 3.08
N VAL A 186 -18.95 -0.25 2.13
CA VAL A 186 -19.88 0.57 1.33
C VAL A 186 -19.88 0.11 -0.12
N PRO A 187 -20.98 0.35 -0.88
CA PRO A 187 -21.01 0.11 -2.31
C PRO A 187 -19.86 0.81 -3.03
N GLU A 188 -19.39 0.19 -4.12
CA GLU A 188 -18.22 0.61 -4.87
C GLU A 188 -18.46 2.00 -5.47
N LEU A 189 -17.85 3.01 -4.85
CA LEU A 189 -17.59 4.29 -5.50
C LEU A 189 -16.35 4.09 -6.36
N ASP A 190 -16.38 4.53 -7.61
CA ASP A 190 -15.25 4.36 -8.54
C ASP A 190 -13.96 4.90 -7.92
N GLY A 191 -12.90 4.08 -7.95
CA GLY A 191 -11.61 4.43 -7.36
C GLY A 191 -11.57 4.50 -5.83
N PHE A 192 -12.64 4.13 -5.12
CA PHE A 192 -12.63 4.15 -3.66
C PHE A 192 -11.70 3.10 -3.04
N LEU A 193 -11.54 1.95 -3.70
CA LEU A 193 -10.58 0.93 -3.26
C LEU A 193 -9.13 1.46 -3.25
N ASP A 194 -8.72 2.16 -4.31
CA ASP A 194 -7.41 2.82 -4.39
C ASP A 194 -7.19 3.74 -3.20
N PHE A 195 -8.20 4.55 -2.96
CA PHE A 195 -8.18 5.57 -1.95
C PHE A 195 -8.07 4.98 -0.55
N VAL A 196 -8.84 3.92 -0.28
CA VAL A 196 -8.77 3.17 0.98
C VAL A 196 -7.41 2.48 1.14
N ILE A 197 -6.88 1.83 0.10
CA ILE A 197 -5.58 1.16 0.16
C ILE A 197 -4.47 2.19 0.42
N LEU A 198 -4.43 3.30 -0.32
CA LEU A 198 -3.40 4.32 -0.18
C LEU A 198 -3.40 4.93 1.21
N THR A 199 -4.56 5.39 1.69
CA THR A 199 -4.65 6.03 3.01
C THR A 199 -4.41 5.04 4.16
N CYS A 200 -4.86 3.79 4.02
CA CYS A 200 -4.62 2.74 5.02
C CYS A 200 -3.14 2.40 5.13
N THR A 201 -2.48 2.14 4.00
CA THR A 201 -1.05 1.78 3.97
C THR A 201 -0.16 2.94 4.38
N ALA A 202 -0.51 4.18 4.02
CA ALA A 202 0.14 5.38 4.54
C ALA A 202 0.05 5.49 6.07
N MET A 203 -1.12 5.19 6.66
CA MET A 203 -1.26 5.20 8.12
C MET A 203 -0.42 4.10 8.79
N ILE A 204 -0.38 2.90 8.21
CA ILE A 204 0.40 1.77 8.74
C ILE A 204 1.90 2.11 8.71
N GLU A 205 2.39 2.62 7.57
CA GLU A 205 3.80 3.00 7.42
C GLU A 205 4.19 4.20 8.27
N TYR A 206 3.36 5.24 8.33
CA TYR A 206 3.63 6.40 9.18
C TYR A 206 3.81 5.98 10.64
N LYS A 207 2.92 5.14 11.18
CA LYS A 207 3.01 4.67 12.57
C LYS A 207 4.27 3.85 12.81
N ARG A 208 4.67 3.01 11.85
CA ARG A 208 5.93 2.25 11.94
C ARG A 208 7.13 3.19 12.00
N VAL A 209 7.19 4.18 11.11
CA VAL A 209 8.29 5.17 11.08
C VAL A 209 8.32 6.00 12.37
N GLU A 210 7.15 6.40 12.88
CA GLU A 210 7.04 7.11 14.17
C GLU A 210 7.54 6.24 15.34
N GLU A 211 7.17 4.96 15.39
CA GLU A 211 7.65 4.00 16.39
C GLU A 211 9.17 3.80 16.30
N ASP A 212 9.73 3.68 15.10
CA ASP A 212 11.18 3.56 14.88
C ASP A 212 11.93 4.81 15.38
N ILE A 213 11.43 6.02 15.07
CA ILE A 213 12.03 7.28 15.56
C ILE A 213 11.99 7.37 17.09
N VAL A 214 10.88 6.98 17.71
CA VAL A 214 10.74 6.97 19.17
C VAL A 214 11.68 5.94 19.80
N ALA A 215 11.83 4.76 19.20
CA ALA A 215 12.74 3.73 19.69
C ALA A 215 14.21 4.17 19.64
N GLU A 216 14.65 4.80 18.55
CA GLU A 216 16.00 5.35 18.43
C GLU A 216 16.26 6.47 19.46
N ALA A 217 15.27 7.34 19.71
CA ALA A 217 15.40 8.40 20.71
C ALA A 217 15.51 7.84 22.15
N VAL A 218 14.88 6.70 22.45
CA VAL A 218 14.91 6.06 23.78
C VAL A 218 16.11 5.13 23.95
N GLY A 219 16.65 4.56 22.87
CA GLY A 219 17.81 3.66 22.88
C GLY A 219 19.17 4.35 22.93
N GLY A 220 19.22 5.67 22.74
CA GLY A 220 20.45 6.48 22.75
C GLY A 220 20.92 6.97 24.13
N ILE A 221 20.58 6.27 25.22
CA ILE A 221 20.95 6.62 26.61
C ILE A 221 22.00 5.65 27.17
#